data_AF-A0A428WDP7-F1
#
_entry.id   AF-A0A428WDP7-F1
#
_cell.length_a   1.000
_cell.length_b   1.000
_cell.length_c   1.000
_cell.angle_alpha   90.00
_cell.angle_beta   90.00
_cell.angle_gamma   90.00
#
_symmetry.space_group_name_H-M   'P 1'
#
loop_
_entity.id
_entity.type
_entity.pdbx_description
1 polymer ?
#
loop_
_entity_poly.entity_id
_entity_poly.type
_entity_poly.pdbx_seq_one_letter_code
_entity_poly.pdbx_strand_id
1 'polypeptide(L)'
;MMNESMDDAGCCLLSVAWNVVPPAEGQPGSRRGDLRRTVVAVCRTAGHGARDWAARYGAGTETEYRPFLQLADVAYEIATLLLLVEDFLVPDLEREHRRWAEIEELASRMTELAEWTAAFLLSGASLRL
;
A
#
# COMPACT_ATOMS: atom_id res chain seq x y z
N MET A 1 6.94 -16.73 -14.20
CA MET A 1 6.45 -17.52 -13.07
C MET A 1 6.27 -16.53 -11.94
N MET A 2 5.06 -16.05 -11.71
CA MET A 2 4.80 -15.22 -10.52
C MET A 2 4.77 -16.21 -9.36
N ASN A 3 5.70 -16.04 -8.43
CA ASN A 3 5.69 -16.81 -7.19
C ASN A 3 4.52 -16.26 -6.37
N GLU A 4 3.46 -17.05 -6.26
CA GLU A 4 2.26 -16.67 -5.53
C GLU A 4 2.37 -17.25 -4.11
N SER A 5 2.96 -16.49 -3.19
CA SER A 5 3.10 -16.87 -1.78
C SER A 5 3.04 -15.67 -0.85
N MET A 6 2.89 -15.92 0.44
CA MET A 6 2.93 -14.89 1.47
C MET A 6 4.30 -14.17 1.54
N ASP A 7 5.42 -14.86 1.33
CA ASP A 7 6.74 -14.21 1.33
C ASP A 7 6.92 -13.29 0.12
N ASP A 8 6.42 -13.70 -1.05
CA ASP A 8 6.42 -12.85 -2.25
C ASP A 8 5.51 -11.64 -2.08
N ALA A 9 4.32 -11.82 -1.50
CA ALA A 9 3.42 -10.71 -1.19
C ALA A 9 4.08 -9.73 -0.21
N GLY A 10 4.79 -10.24 0.80
CA GLY A 10 5.60 -9.44 1.70
C GLY A 10 6.71 -8.67 0.96
N CYS A 11 7.40 -9.30 0.01
CA CYS A 11 8.41 -8.65 -0.82
C CYS A 11 7.83 -7.54 -1.72
N CYS A 12 6.65 -7.75 -2.31
CA CYS A 12 5.93 -6.73 -3.08
C CYS A 12 5.62 -5.50 -2.22
N LEU A 13 5.07 -5.69 -1.02
CA LEU A 13 4.79 -4.60 -0.08
C LEU A 13 6.06 -3.83 0.31
N LEU A 14 7.13 -4.53 0.64
CA LEU A 14 8.41 -3.90 0.98
C LEU A 14 9.02 -3.14 -0.21
N SER A 15 8.88 -3.66 -1.42
CA SER A 15 9.28 -2.99 -2.64
C SER A 15 8.52 -1.68 -2.85
N VAL A 16 7.19 -1.67 -2.65
CA VAL A 16 6.38 -0.44 -2.69
C VAL A 16 6.89 0.55 -1.65
N ALA A 17 7.04 0.12 -0.39
CA ALA A 17 7.50 1.01 0.68
C ALA A 17 8.91 1.58 0.46
N TRP A 18 9.77 0.87 -0.27
CA TRP A 18 11.10 1.34 -0.64
C TRP A 18 11.07 2.35 -1.80
N ASN A 19 10.19 2.14 -2.78
CA ASN A 19 10.10 2.98 -3.98
C ASN A 19 9.18 4.19 -3.84
N VAL A 20 8.37 4.28 -2.79
CA VAL A 20 7.68 5.53 -2.45
C VAL A 20 8.72 6.55 -2.02
N VAL A 21 9.12 7.40 -2.96
CA VAL A 21 10.16 8.41 -2.78
C VAL A 21 9.74 9.35 -1.65
N PRO A 22 10.53 9.46 -0.56
CA PRO A 22 10.29 10.49 0.45
C PRO A 22 10.37 11.86 -0.25
N PRO A 23 9.46 12.80 0.05
CA PRO A 23 9.47 14.08 -0.62
C PRO A 23 10.86 14.72 -0.46
N ALA A 24 11.41 15.26 -1.55
CA ALA A 24 12.39 16.34 -1.43
C ALA A 24 11.70 17.43 -0.62
N GLU A 25 12.11 17.61 0.65
CA GLU A 25 11.57 18.54 1.66
C GLU A 25 10.23 19.17 1.29
N GLY A 26 9.18 18.33 1.26
CA GLY A 26 7.83 18.81 1.09
C GLY A 26 7.45 19.63 2.33
N GLN A 27 6.58 20.63 2.15
CA GLN A 27 6.11 21.45 3.26
C GLN A 27 5.55 20.54 4.37
N PRO A 28 6.03 20.68 5.63
CA PRO A 28 5.53 19.88 6.75
C PRO A 28 4.00 19.99 6.86
N GLY A 29 3.31 18.86 7.01
CA GLY A 29 1.85 18.81 7.06
C GLY A 29 1.16 18.92 5.70
N SER A 30 1.88 18.76 4.59
CA SER A 30 1.23 18.62 3.29
C SER A 30 0.44 17.31 3.21
N ARG A 31 -0.81 17.41 2.76
CA ARG A 31 -1.71 16.27 2.52
C ARG A 31 -1.03 15.11 1.76
N ARG A 32 -0.23 15.43 0.75
CA ARG A 32 0.56 14.48 -0.04
C ARG A 32 1.63 13.80 0.79
N GLY A 33 2.42 14.58 1.53
CA GLY A 33 3.48 14.05 2.39
C GLY A 33 2.92 13.12 3.45
N ASP A 34 1.76 13.46 4.02
CA ASP A 34 1.06 12.65 5.01
C ASP A 34 0.63 11.31 4.42
N LEU A 35 -0.02 11.32 3.26
CA LEU A 35 -0.44 10.10 2.59
C LEU A 35 0.73 9.20 2.18
N ARG A 36 1.84 9.77 1.68
CA ARG A 36 3.07 8.99 1.38
C ARG A 36 3.60 8.29 2.63
N ARG A 37 3.64 8.98 3.77
CA ARG A 37 4.10 8.38 5.04
C ARG A 37 3.17 7.25 5.48
N THR A 38 1.86 7.41 5.32
CA THR A 38 0.88 6.35 5.58
C THR A 38 1.13 5.12 4.70
N VAL A 39 1.26 5.31 3.38
CA VAL A 39 1.56 4.21 2.44
C VAL A 39 2.83 3.46 2.85
N VAL A 40 3.91 4.18 3.13
CA VAL A 40 5.19 3.58 3.57
C VAL A 40 5.02 2.80 4.87
N ALA A 41 4.32 3.35 5.85
CA ALA A 41 4.12 2.71 7.15
C ALA A 41 3.28 1.43 7.03
N VAL A 42 2.18 1.48 6.28
CA VAL A 42 1.28 0.34 6.05
C VAL A 42 2.04 -0.78 5.32
N CYS A 43 2.68 -0.46 4.19
CA CYS A 43 3.40 -1.44 3.39
C CYS A 43 4.60 -2.04 4.14
N ARG A 44 5.35 -1.27 4.94
CA ARG A 44 6.43 -1.83 5.79
C ARG A 44 5.87 -2.80 6.83
N THR A 45 4.82 -2.39 7.54
CA THR A 45 4.25 -3.19 8.63
C THR A 45 3.68 -4.50 8.10
N ALA A 46 2.81 -4.42 7.08
CA ALA A 46 2.22 -5.60 6.45
C ALA A 46 3.28 -6.46 5.76
N GLY A 47 4.27 -5.85 5.10
CA GLY A 47 5.33 -6.56 4.39
C GLY A 47 6.23 -7.36 5.34
N HIS A 48 6.69 -6.77 6.44
CA HIS A 48 7.45 -7.50 7.45
C HIS A 48 6.58 -8.58 8.14
N GLY A 49 5.33 -8.25 8.48
CA GLY A 49 4.40 -9.20 9.08
C GLY A 49 4.13 -10.43 8.21
N ALA A 50 3.92 -10.22 6.90
CA ALA A 50 3.73 -11.31 5.93
C ALA A 50 4.93 -12.24 5.87
N ARG A 51 6.15 -11.70 5.82
CA ARG A 51 7.38 -12.50 5.76
C ARG A 51 7.65 -13.25 7.06
N ASP A 52 7.42 -12.60 8.21
CA ASP A 52 7.53 -13.24 9.52
C ASP A 52 6.49 -14.37 9.68
N TRP A 53 5.29 -14.17 9.17
CA TRP A 53 4.26 -15.22 9.11
C TRP A 53 4.71 -16.36 8.20
N ALA A 54 5.19 -16.05 6.99
CA ALA A 54 5.61 -17.06 6.03
C ALA A 54 6.77 -17.92 6.56
N ALA A 55 7.71 -17.31 7.28
CA ALA A 55 8.81 -18.02 7.94
C ALA A 55 8.33 -19.02 9.01
N ARG A 56 7.16 -18.80 9.62
CA ARG A 56 6.59 -19.67 10.67
C ARG A 56 5.63 -20.72 10.13
N TYR A 57 4.84 -20.36 9.12
CA TYR A 57 3.69 -21.16 8.65
C TYR A 57 3.85 -21.66 7.21
N GLY A 58 4.90 -21.26 6.51
CA GLY A 58 5.15 -21.61 5.11
C GLY A 58 4.53 -20.63 4.12
N ALA A 59 4.36 -21.06 2.86
CA ALA A 59 3.94 -20.20 1.76
C ALA A 59 2.53 -19.58 1.94
N GLY A 60 1.66 -20.22 2.73
CA GLY A 60 0.24 -19.88 2.80
C GLY A 60 -0.54 -20.29 1.54
N THR A 61 -1.85 -20.20 1.65
CA THR A 61 -2.83 -20.40 0.58
C THR A 61 -3.10 -19.09 -0.15
N GLU A 62 -3.64 -19.18 -1.36
CA GLU A 62 -4.02 -18.00 -2.14
C GLU A 62 -4.98 -17.07 -1.40
N THR A 63 -5.95 -17.64 -0.70
CA THR A 63 -6.88 -16.86 0.11
C THR A 63 -6.20 -16.09 1.23
N GLU A 64 -5.02 -16.54 1.69
CA GLU A 64 -4.23 -15.88 2.73
C GLU A 64 -3.31 -14.80 2.17
N TYR A 65 -2.60 -15.05 1.06
CA TYR A 65 -1.65 -14.06 0.52
C TYR A 65 -2.30 -13.03 -0.42
N ARG A 66 -3.44 -13.33 -1.04
CA ARG A 66 -4.08 -12.44 -2.03
C ARG A 66 -4.43 -11.05 -1.45
N PRO A 67 -4.97 -10.90 -0.23
CA PRO A 67 -5.22 -9.57 0.34
C PRO A 67 -3.96 -8.72 0.53
N PHE A 68 -2.80 -9.36 0.77
CA PHE A 68 -1.52 -8.65 0.86
C PHE A 68 -1.03 -8.17 -0.52
N LEU A 69 -1.24 -8.97 -1.56
CA LEU A 69 -0.97 -8.54 -2.95
C LEU A 69 -1.88 -7.39 -3.37
N GLN A 70 -3.17 -7.47 -3.06
CA GLN A 70 -4.12 -6.38 -3.32
C GLN A 70 -3.73 -5.10 -2.57
N LEU A 71 -3.26 -5.23 -1.33
CA LEU A 71 -2.75 -4.08 -0.57
C LEU A 71 -1.52 -3.46 -1.26
N ALA A 72 -0.60 -4.27 -1.79
CA ALA A 72 0.56 -3.79 -2.53
C ALA A 72 0.15 -3.05 -3.82
N ASP A 73 -0.81 -3.60 -4.58
CA ASP A 73 -1.32 -3.01 -5.81
C ASP A 73 -1.97 -1.64 -5.54
N VAL A 74 -2.87 -1.56 -4.56
CA VAL A 74 -3.54 -0.30 -4.19
C VAL A 74 -2.51 0.73 -3.71
N ALA A 75 -1.55 0.32 -2.89
CA ALA A 75 -0.49 1.21 -2.41
C ALA A 75 0.40 1.73 -3.54
N TYR A 76 0.73 0.88 -4.51
CA TYR A 76 1.48 1.25 -5.71
C TYR A 76 0.71 2.24 -6.59
N GLU A 77 -0.60 2.04 -6.76
CA GLU A 77 -1.46 2.94 -7.52
C GLU A 77 -1.56 4.32 -6.87
N ILE A 78 -1.76 4.37 -5.54
CA ILE A 78 -1.71 5.63 -4.78
C ILE A 78 -0.37 6.33 -5.00
N ALA A 79 0.74 5.61 -4.85
CA ALA A 79 2.08 6.17 -5.03
C ALA A 79 2.27 6.76 -6.43
N THR A 80 1.77 6.06 -7.45
CA THR A 80 1.82 6.50 -8.85
C THR A 80 1.01 7.77 -9.07
N LEU A 81 -0.23 7.81 -8.57
CA LEU A 81 -1.09 8.98 -8.71
C LEU A 81 -0.53 10.20 -7.97
N LEU A 82 0.13 10.00 -6.82
CA LEU A 82 0.78 11.09 -6.08
C LEU A 82 1.96 11.72 -6.82
N LEU A 83 2.57 11.05 -7.80
CA LEU A 83 3.56 11.66 -8.70
C LEU A 83 2.87 12.56 -9.72
N LEU A 84 1.70 12.16 -10.21
CA LEU A 84 0.95 12.91 -11.22
C LEU A 84 0.33 14.21 -10.69
N VAL A 85 0.22 14.38 -9.37
CA VAL A 85 -0.26 15.61 -8.74
C VAL A 85 0.87 16.64 -8.54
N GLU A 86 2.16 16.26 -8.67
CA GLU A 86 3.32 17.16 -8.46
C GLU A 86 3.70 18.02 -9.68
N ASP A 87 3.46 17.55 -10.90
CA ASP A 87 4.26 17.99 -12.07
C ASP A 87 3.48 18.79 -13.14
N PHE A 88 2.59 19.70 -12.74
CA PHE A 88 1.92 20.56 -13.72
C PHE A 88 2.60 21.93 -13.84
N LEU A 89 3.20 22.18 -15.01
CA LEU A 89 3.69 23.50 -15.41
C LEU A 89 2.56 24.54 -15.55
N VAL A 90 1.32 24.09 -15.75
CA VAL A 90 0.11 24.92 -15.82
C VAL A 90 -0.93 24.35 -14.85
N PRO A 91 -1.39 25.10 -13.84
CA PRO A 91 -2.40 24.62 -12.90
C PRO A 91 -3.72 24.26 -13.61
N ASP A 92 -4.16 23.01 -13.46
CA ASP A 92 -5.49 22.53 -13.87
C ASP A 92 -6.20 21.98 -12.62
N LEU A 93 -6.95 22.85 -11.96
CA LEU A 93 -7.60 22.56 -10.68
C LEU A 93 -8.68 21.48 -10.81
N GLU A 94 -9.36 21.38 -11.96
CA GLU A 94 -10.36 20.34 -12.15
C GLU A 94 -9.73 18.96 -12.28
N ARG A 95 -8.62 18.86 -13.02
CA ARG A 95 -7.84 17.63 -13.13
C ARG A 95 -7.25 17.24 -11.77
N GLU A 96 -6.70 18.19 -11.04
CA GLU A 96 -6.19 17.96 -9.69
C GLU A 96 -7.28 17.45 -8.75
N HIS A 97 -8.48 18.06 -8.74
CA HIS A 97 -9.61 17.58 -7.94
C HIS A 97 -10.03 16.16 -8.32
N ARG A 98 -10.13 15.83 -9.61
CA ARG A 98 -10.47 14.46 -10.05
C ARG A 98 -9.43 13.43 -9.59
N ARG A 99 -8.15 13.77 -9.66
CA ARG A 99 -7.07 12.90 -9.19
C ARG A 99 -7.10 12.71 -7.68
N TRP A 100 -7.40 13.76 -6.92
CA TRP A 100 -7.56 13.63 -5.48
C TRP A 100 -8.76 12.76 -5.09
N ALA A 101 -9.88 12.85 -5.80
CA ALA A 101 -11.02 11.97 -5.56
C ALA A 101 -10.66 10.48 -5.77
N GLU A 102 -9.92 10.17 -6.84
CA GLU A 102 -9.40 8.82 -7.11
C GLU A 102 -8.43 8.34 -6.01
N ILE A 103 -7.52 9.22 -5.57
CA ILE A 103 -6.60 8.93 -4.46
C ILE A 103 -7.36 8.68 -3.15
N GLU A 104 -8.42 9.42 -2.87
CA GLU A 104 -9.25 9.25 -1.67
C GLU A 104 -9.96 7.90 -1.65
N GLU A 105 -10.52 7.48 -2.78
CA GLU A 105 -11.15 6.17 -2.92
C GLU A 105 -10.15 5.03 -2.67
N LEU A 106 -8.98 5.13 -3.29
CA LEU A 106 -7.90 4.15 -3.09
C LEU A 106 -7.38 4.16 -1.64
N ALA A 107 -7.28 5.32 -1.00
CA ALA A 107 -6.85 5.43 0.39
C ALA A 107 -7.84 4.78 1.36
N SER A 108 -9.15 4.88 1.10
CA SER A 108 -10.18 4.16 1.85
C SER A 108 -9.98 2.65 1.70
N ARG A 109 -9.84 2.16 0.46
CA ARG A 109 -9.62 0.75 0.17
C ARG A 109 -8.32 0.21 0.79
N MET A 110 -7.25 1.01 0.77
CA MET A 110 -5.98 0.67 1.42
C MET A 110 -6.17 0.50 2.94
N THR A 111 -6.97 1.37 3.57
CA THR A 111 -7.25 1.31 5.01
C THR A 111 -7.98 0.02 5.36
N GLU A 112 -9.01 -0.35 4.60
CA GLU A 112 -9.75 -1.60 4.79
C GLU A 112 -8.82 -2.83 4.65
N LEU A 113 -8.02 -2.88 3.59
CA LEU A 113 -7.05 -3.97 3.36
C LEU A 113 -5.98 -4.02 4.46
N ALA A 114 -5.51 -2.86 4.95
CA ALA A 114 -4.55 -2.78 6.03
C ALA A 114 -5.13 -3.32 7.34
N GLU A 115 -6.38 -2.98 7.67
CA GLU A 115 -7.07 -3.52 8.85
C GLU A 115 -7.25 -5.04 8.75
N TRP A 116 -7.64 -5.55 7.58
CA TRP A 116 -7.84 -6.99 7.38
C TRP A 116 -6.54 -7.78 7.48
N THR A 117 -5.49 -7.33 6.80
CA THR A 117 -4.16 -7.97 6.85
C THR A 117 -3.57 -7.90 8.26
N ALA A 118 -3.74 -6.78 8.98
CA ALA A 118 -3.33 -6.68 10.38
C ALA A 118 -4.11 -7.65 11.28
N ALA A 119 -5.44 -7.75 11.12
CA ALA A 119 -6.25 -8.68 11.89
C ALA A 119 -5.85 -10.14 11.66
N PHE A 120 -5.57 -10.52 10.40
CA PHE A 120 -5.04 -11.84 10.05
C PHE A 120 -3.71 -12.12 10.76
N LEU A 121 -2.76 -11.18 10.70
CA LEU A 121 -1.44 -11.35 11.35
C LEU A 121 -1.54 -11.46 12.88
N LEU A 122 -2.48 -10.77 13.51
CA LEU A 122 -2.64 -10.76 14.97
C LEU A 122 -3.37 -11.99 15.52
N SER A 123 -4.33 -12.54 14.77
CA SER A 123 -5.30 -13.50 15.30
C SER A 123 -5.47 -14.78 14.48
N GLY A 124 -4.89 -14.86 13.29
CA GLY A 124 -5.19 -15.91 12.32
C GLY A 124 -6.65 -15.90 11.86
N ALA A 125 -7.37 -14.79 12.08
CA ALA A 125 -8.75 -14.64 11.62
C ALA A 125 -8.80 -14.81 10.10
N SER A 126 -9.82 -15.52 9.63
CA SER A 126 -10.03 -15.74 8.20
C SER A 126 -10.18 -14.39 7.49
N LEU A 127 -9.38 -14.19 6.44
CA LEU A 127 -9.50 -13.02 5.57
C LEU A 127 -10.88 -13.06 4.91
N ARG A 128 -11.60 -11.94 4.95
CA ARG A 128 -12.86 -11.77 4.22
C ARG A 128 -12.49 -11.38 2.79
N LEU A 129 -12.90 -12.21 1.83
CA LEU A 129 -12.80 -11.92 0.40
C LEU A 129 -13.96 -11.03 -0.05
#